data_AF-A0A6P0Z7A9-F1
#
_entry.id   AF-A0A6P0Z7A9-F1
#
_cell.length_a   1.000
_cell.length_b   1.000
_cell.length_c   1.000
_cell.angle_alpha   90.00
_cell.angle_beta   90.00
_cell.angle_gamma   90.00
#
_symmetry.space_group_name_H-M   'P 1'
#
loop_
_entity.id
_entity.type
_entity.pdbx_description
1 polymer ?
#
loop_
_entity_poly.entity_id
_entity_poly.type
_entity_poly.pdbx_seq_one_letter_code
_entity_poly.pdbx_strand_id
1 'polypeptide(L)'
;EIEYRCGEFVGDERKGILLTDDMAQLELTFHFDHLFGDRNAPADDEINTGALGFDALIALAKDQKLEVDGAQLKSGLSAKKYKQLEDIISSLGHVGEGHCQANPID
;
A
#
# COMPACT_ATOMS: atom_id res chain seq x y z
N GLU A 1 -10.30 -2.98 9.56
CA GLU A 1 -8.97 -3.43 9.10
C GLU A 1 -9.04 -3.78 7.61
N ILE A 2 -7.97 -4.21 6.94
CA ILE A 2 -8.01 -4.59 5.51
C ILE A 2 -7.31 -5.94 5.31
N GLU A 3 -7.97 -6.83 4.58
CA GLU A 3 -7.42 -8.09 4.10
C GLU A 3 -7.01 -7.95 2.62
N TYR A 4 -5.82 -8.40 2.25
CA TYR A 4 -5.41 -8.53 0.85
C TYR A 4 -5.51 -9.99 0.41
N ARG A 5 -6.30 -10.27 -0.63
CA ARG A 5 -6.39 -11.58 -1.29
C ARG A 5 -5.69 -11.51 -2.63
N CYS A 6 -4.67 -12.34 -2.81
CA CYS A 6 -3.79 -12.26 -3.96
C CYS A 6 -3.76 -13.56 -4.76
N GLY A 7 -3.35 -13.44 -6.03
CA GLY A 7 -3.27 -14.56 -6.96
C GLY A 7 -2.02 -15.42 -6.80
N GLU A 8 -1.99 -16.53 -7.55
CA GLU A 8 -0.98 -17.58 -7.50
C GLU A 8 0.37 -17.23 -8.16
N PHE A 9 0.61 -16.01 -8.64
CA PHE A 9 1.81 -15.69 -9.43
C PHE A 9 2.62 -14.52 -8.88
N VAL A 10 3.93 -14.72 -8.66
CA VAL A 10 4.92 -13.67 -8.44
C VAL A 10 5.75 -13.52 -9.72
N GLY A 11 5.49 -12.46 -10.49
CA GLY A 11 6.07 -12.31 -11.83
C GLY A 11 5.55 -13.41 -12.75
N ASP A 12 6.45 -14.18 -13.35
CA ASP A 12 6.09 -15.31 -14.22
C ASP A 12 5.97 -16.65 -13.47
N GLU A 13 6.33 -16.70 -12.19
CA GLU A 13 6.35 -17.95 -11.40
C GLU A 13 5.06 -18.16 -10.60
N ARG A 14 4.49 -19.37 -10.66
CA ARG A 14 3.38 -19.76 -9.78
C ARG A 14 3.90 -20.04 -8.36
N LYS A 15 3.51 -19.21 -7.39
CA LYS A 15 3.75 -19.38 -5.95
C LYS A 15 2.42 -19.62 -5.22
N GLY A 16 2.46 -20.25 -4.05
CA GLY A 16 1.26 -20.58 -3.27
C GLY A 16 0.46 -21.82 -3.71
N ILE A 17 0.92 -22.57 -4.72
CA ILE A 17 0.37 -23.90 -5.06
C ILE A 17 1.17 -24.97 -4.31
N LEU A 18 0.49 -25.71 -3.43
CA LEU A 18 1.07 -26.80 -2.66
C LEU A 18 0.87 -28.14 -3.39
N LEU A 19 1.96 -28.76 -3.82
CA LEU A 19 1.93 -30.14 -4.31
C LEU A 19 1.89 -31.12 -3.13
N THR A 20 1.37 -32.32 -3.36
CA THR A 20 1.32 -33.37 -2.33
C THR A 20 2.71 -33.63 -1.76
N ASP A 21 2.82 -33.64 -0.43
CA ASP A 21 4.06 -33.83 0.34
C ASP A 21 5.15 -32.76 0.13
N ASP A 22 4.80 -31.59 -0.41
CA ASP A 22 5.71 -30.47 -0.62
C ASP A 22 5.41 -29.29 0.34
N MET A 23 6.15 -28.18 0.23
CA MET A 23 5.89 -26.90 0.88
C MET A 23 5.78 -25.78 -0.17
N ALA A 24 4.71 -24.98 -0.11
CA ALA A 24 4.54 -23.80 -0.95
C ALA A 24 5.00 -22.55 -0.21
N GLN A 25 5.54 -21.60 -0.96
CA GLN A 25 5.86 -20.26 -0.45
C GLN A 25 4.83 -19.26 -0.99
N LEU A 26 4.41 -18.34 -0.12
CA LEU A 26 3.64 -17.16 -0.47
C LEU A 26 4.47 -15.94 -0.08
N GLU A 27 4.52 -14.97 -0.98
CA GLU A 27 5.18 -13.69 -0.77
C GLU A 27 4.18 -12.59 -1.07
N LEU A 28 4.17 -11.57 -0.23
CA LEU A 28 3.36 -10.37 -0.41
C LEU A 28 4.31 -9.17 -0.34
N THR A 29 4.25 -8.33 -1.37
CA THR A 29 5.02 -7.10 -1.44
C THR A 29 4.09 -5.91 -1.22
N PHE A 30 4.52 -4.97 -0.40
CA PHE A 30 3.82 -3.70 -0.18
C PHE A 30 4.57 -2.56 -0.87
N HIS A 31 3.92 -1.95 -1.85
CA HIS A 31 4.46 -0.89 -2.67
C HIS A 31 4.22 0.48 -2.01
N PHE A 32 5.18 0.92 -1.19
CA PHE A 32 5.09 2.20 -0.47
C PHE A 32 5.41 3.43 -1.33
N ASP A 33 5.94 3.24 -2.52
CA ASP A 33 5.99 4.26 -3.59
C ASP A 33 4.59 4.79 -3.92
N HIS A 34 3.51 4.00 -3.80
CA HIS A 34 2.14 4.51 -3.94
C HIS A 34 1.77 5.51 -2.84
N LEU A 35 2.40 5.42 -1.66
CA LEU A 35 2.17 6.34 -0.55
C LEU A 35 3.05 7.59 -0.65
N PHE A 36 4.33 7.42 -0.99
CA PHE A 36 5.34 8.48 -0.90
C PHE A 36 5.79 9.08 -2.24
N GLY A 37 5.52 8.39 -3.35
CA GLY A 37 6.05 8.68 -4.67
C GLY A 37 7.36 7.93 -4.96
N ASP A 38 7.75 7.92 -6.24
CA ASP A 38 9.03 7.40 -6.72
C ASP A 38 9.91 8.55 -7.21
N ARG A 39 11.09 8.66 -6.60
CA ARG A 39 12.11 9.67 -6.95
C ARG A 39 12.67 9.49 -8.37
N ASN A 40 12.64 8.27 -8.90
CA ASN A 40 13.20 7.98 -10.22
C ASN A 40 12.20 8.29 -11.35
N ALA A 41 10.91 8.45 -11.02
CA ALA A 41 9.87 8.84 -11.95
C ALA A 41 9.76 10.37 -12.10
N PRO A 42 9.29 10.88 -13.26
CA PRO A 42 8.93 12.28 -13.43
C PRO A 42 7.90 12.76 -12.40
N ALA A 43 7.93 14.06 -12.05
CA ALA A 43 7.04 14.61 -11.03
C ALA A 43 5.55 14.62 -11.46
N ASP A 44 5.29 14.61 -12.76
CA ASP A 44 3.96 14.57 -13.37
C ASP A 44 3.46 13.14 -13.67
N ASP A 45 4.26 12.12 -13.34
CA ASP A 45 3.88 10.72 -13.51
C ASP A 45 2.78 10.32 -12.52
N GLU A 46 1.98 9.30 -12.86
CA GLU A 46 0.84 8.85 -12.07
C GLU A 46 1.27 8.39 -10.67
N ILE A 47 2.44 7.73 -10.56
CA ILE A 47 3.00 7.28 -9.28
C ILE A 47 3.26 8.46 -8.32
N ASN A 48 3.67 9.62 -8.84
CA ASN A 48 4.01 10.80 -8.05
C ASN A 48 2.82 11.72 -7.82
N THR A 49 1.95 11.89 -8.82
CA THR A 49 0.74 12.72 -8.71
C THR A 49 -0.36 12.02 -7.91
N GLY A 50 -0.39 10.68 -7.91
CA GLY A 50 -1.28 9.83 -7.13
C GLY A 50 -0.84 9.59 -5.69
N ALA A 51 0.42 9.85 -5.35
CA ALA A 51 0.94 9.65 -3.99
C ALA A 51 0.40 10.68 -2.98
N LEU A 52 0.34 10.26 -1.72
CA LEU A 52 0.02 11.18 -0.61
C LEU A 52 1.18 12.17 -0.39
N GLY A 53 2.40 11.65 -0.47
CA GLY A 53 3.65 12.36 -0.23
C GLY A 53 3.93 12.60 1.26
N PHE A 54 5.11 13.16 1.55
CA PHE A 54 5.53 13.45 2.93
C PHE A 54 4.86 14.68 3.52
N ASP A 55 4.57 15.70 2.70
CA ASP A 55 4.03 16.99 3.17
C ASP A 55 2.73 16.85 3.97
N ALA A 56 1.85 15.94 3.54
CA ALA A 56 0.59 15.68 4.23
C ALA A 56 0.78 15.05 5.63
N LEU A 57 1.88 14.33 5.82
CA LEU A 57 2.18 13.60 7.06
C LEU A 57 3.06 14.41 8.02
N ILE A 58 3.90 15.31 7.51
CA ILE A 58 4.77 16.18 8.31
C ILE A 58 3.95 17.02 9.30
N ALA A 59 2.76 17.48 8.93
CA ALA A 59 1.88 18.25 9.80
C ALA A 59 1.42 17.46 11.05
N LEU A 60 1.50 16.14 11.02
CA LEU A 60 1.10 15.24 12.10
C LEU A 60 2.31 14.70 12.89
N ALA A 61 3.52 14.92 12.39
CA ALA A 61 4.74 14.46 13.04
C ALA A 61 5.07 15.34 14.26
N LYS A 62 5.59 14.69 15.32
CA LYS A 62 6.13 15.34 16.52
C LYS A 62 7.51 14.78 16.80
N ASP A 63 8.43 15.64 17.23
CA ASP A 63 9.80 15.23 17.58
C ASP A 63 10.49 14.42 16.46
N GLN A 64 10.29 14.84 15.20
CA GLN A 64 10.80 14.17 13.99
C GLN A 64 10.28 12.75 13.77
N LYS A 65 9.17 12.38 14.40
CA LYS A 65 8.56 11.05 14.30
C LYS A 65 7.07 11.17 14.01
N LEU A 66 6.54 10.24 13.22
CA LEU A 66 5.12 10.10 12.98
C LEU A 66 4.63 8.83 13.69
N GLU A 67 3.98 9.01 14.84
CA GLU A 67 3.29 7.94 15.58
C GLU A 67 1.82 8.31 15.72
N VAL A 68 1.04 7.90 14.74
CA VAL A 68 -0.40 8.18 14.68
C VAL A 68 -1.16 6.92 14.30
N ASP A 69 -2.35 6.77 14.88
CA ASP A 69 -3.31 5.73 14.49
C ASP A 69 -4.26 6.21 13.37
N GLY A 70 -5.16 5.32 12.93
CA GLY A 70 -6.14 5.63 11.89
C GLY A 70 -7.13 6.74 12.26
N ALA A 71 -7.49 6.89 13.53
CA ALA A 71 -8.39 7.95 13.98
C ALA A 71 -7.70 9.31 13.97
N GLN A 72 -6.44 9.35 14.40
CA GLN A 72 -5.58 10.52 14.34
C GLN A 72 -5.33 10.95 12.89
N LEU A 73 -5.03 10.01 11.98
CA LEU A 73 -4.91 10.29 10.55
C LEU A 73 -6.21 10.87 9.96
N LYS A 74 -7.37 10.30 10.31
CA LYS A 74 -8.68 10.78 9.83
C LYS A 74 -9.00 12.20 10.30
N SER A 75 -8.64 12.52 11.54
CA SER A 75 -8.86 13.86 12.11
C SER A 75 -7.83 14.89 11.65
N GLY A 76 -6.61 14.45 11.35
CA GLY A 76 -5.47 15.32 11.03
C GLY A 76 -5.32 15.63 9.55
N LEU A 77 -5.83 14.76 8.67
CA LEU A 77 -5.82 14.98 7.22
C LEU A 77 -7.11 15.68 6.76
N SER A 78 -7.02 16.43 5.66
CA SER A 78 -8.23 16.90 4.97
C SER A 78 -9.03 15.71 4.43
N ALA A 79 -10.35 15.87 4.28
CA ALA A 79 -11.21 14.80 3.75
C ALA A 79 -10.72 14.24 2.41
N LYS A 80 -10.21 15.10 1.52
CA LYS A 80 -9.62 14.70 0.24
C LYS A 80 -8.36 13.84 0.44
N LYS A 81 -7.46 14.24 1.35
CA LYS A 81 -6.20 13.54 1.60
C LYS A 81 -6.40 12.23 2.37
N TYR A 82 -7.38 12.19 3.28
CA TYR A 82 -7.76 10.97 3.96
C TYR A 82 -8.37 9.97 2.97
N LYS A 83 -9.26 10.42 2.07
CA LYS A 83 -9.81 9.56 1.02
C LYS A 83 -8.71 9.02 0.09
N GLN A 84 -7.77 9.88 -0.30
CA GLN A 84 -6.59 9.46 -1.08
C GLN A 84 -5.78 8.38 -0.33
N LEU A 85 -5.58 8.54 0.98
CA LEU A 85 -4.90 7.53 1.81
C LEU A 85 -5.67 6.20 1.85
N GLU A 86 -7.00 6.22 1.99
CA GLU A 86 -7.83 5.01 1.95
C GLU A 86 -7.70 4.28 0.59
N ASP A 87 -7.69 5.04 -0.50
CA ASP A 87 -7.54 4.51 -1.86
C ASP A 87 -6.14 3.91 -2.06
N ILE A 88 -5.08 4.60 -1.59
CA ILE A 88 -3.69 4.11 -1.61
C ILE A 88 -3.59 2.80 -0.83
N ILE A 89 -4.05 2.78 0.43
CA ILE A 89 -3.96 1.59 1.29
C ILE A 89 -4.61 0.41 0.57
N SER A 90 -5.81 0.59 0.02
CA SER A 90 -6.51 -0.48 -0.71
C SER A 90 -5.74 -1.04 -1.93
N SER A 91 -4.75 -0.32 -2.44
CA SER A 91 -3.91 -0.73 -3.58
C SER A 91 -2.53 -1.31 -3.19
N LEU A 92 -2.14 -1.27 -1.91
CA LEU A 92 -0.74 -1.55 -1.51
C LEU A 92 -0.30 -2.99 -1.73
N GLY A 93 -1.20 -3.96 -1.56
CA GLY A 93 -0.86 -5.38 -1.63
C GLY A 93 -0.62 -5.83 -3.07
N HIS A 94 0.54 -6.45 -3.31
CA HIS A 94 0.92 -7.02 -4.60
C HIS A 94 1.51 -8.42 -4.47
N VAL A 95 1.35 -9.21 -5.52
CA VAL A 95 2.11 -10.45 -5.74
C VAL A 95 2.77 -10.35 -7.10
N GLY A 96 4.10 -10.28 -7.13
CA GLY A 96 4.83 -9.78 -8.29
C GLY A 96 4.37 -8.36 -8.66
N GLU A 97 4.09 -8.14 -9.95
CA GLU A 97 3.55 -6.87 -10.48
C GLU A 97 2.01 -6.80 -10.42
N GLY A 98 1.34 -7.82 -9.89
CA GLY A 98 -0.13 -7.91 -9.87
C GLY A 98 -0.75 -7.38 -8.58
N HIS A 99 -1.77 -6.52 -8.70
CA HIS A 99 -2.56 -6.06 -7.55
C HIS A 99 -3.34 -7.18 -6.87
N CYS A 100 -3.34 -7.17 -5.55
CA CYS A 100 -4.25 -7.97 -4.74
C CYS A 100 -5.64 -7.31 -4.65
N GLN A 101 -6.66 -8.13 -4.45
CA GLN A 101 -7.98 -7.66 -4.06
C GLN A 101 -7.96 -7.25 -2.59
N ALA A 102 -8.17 -5.97 -2.30
CA ALA A 102 -8.40 -5.50 -0.94
C ALA A 102 -9.86 -5.71 -0.53
N ASN A 103 -10.06 -6.25 0.67
CA ASN A 103 -11.36 -6.46 1.30
C ASN A 103 -11.35 -5.77 2.67
N PRO A 104 -12.19 -4.74 2.88
CA PRO A 104 -12.41 -4.17 4.21
C PRO A 104 -12.88 -5.26 5.19
N ILE A 105 -12.30 -5.27 6.39
CA ILE A 105 -12.72 -6.13 7.51
C ILE A 105 -13.44 -5.24 8.54
N ASP A 106 -14.68 -5.61 8.84
CA ASP A 106 -15.53 -5.00 9.88
C ASP A 106 -15.08 -5.39 11.29
#